data_AF-A0A1L5BSV9-F1
#
_entry.id   AF-A0A1L5BSV9-F1
#
_cell.length_a   1.000
_cell.length_b   1.000
_cell.length_c   1.000
_cell.angle_alpha   90.00
_cell.angle_beta   90.00
_cell.angle_gamma   90.00
#
_symmetry.space_group_name_H-M   'P 1'
#
loop_
_entity.id
_entity.type
_entity.pdbx_description
1 polymer ?
#
loop_
_entity_poly.entity_id
_entity_poly.type
_entity_poly.pdbx_seq_one_letter_code
_entity_poly.pdbx_strand_id
1 'polypeptide(L)'
;MTEDPIGSLSSALGVLRGALWMDVTAETLDIVLAVMRQEGLTVDHYCEMADGNPLRMRRTLRLLAKDNPRVPRSRALMVMEGNLRGFEKINLTPQGRFIRGKLLEVFAAG
;
A
#
# COMPACT_ATOMS: atom_id res chain seq x y z
N MET A 1 -13.40 27.42 2.60
CA MET A 1 -12.30 26.49 2.88
C MET A 1 -12.19 25.59 1.67
N THR A 2 -11.24 25.86 0.78
CA THR A 2 -10.84 24.93 -0.27
C THR A 2 -9.80 24.03 0.38
N GLU A 3 -10.21 22.81 0.76
CA GLU A 3 -9.29 21.70 1.04
C GLU A 3 -8.31 21.63 -0.14
N ASP A 4 -7.01 21.56 0.13
CA ASP A 4 -5.98 21.59 -0.90
C ASP A 4 -5.62 20.14 -1.26
N PRO A 5 -6.33 19.51 -2.22
CA PRO A 5 -6.25 18.06 -2.42
C PRO A 5 -4.87 17.67 -2.96
N ILE A 6 -4.19 18.63 -3.58
CA ILE A 6 -2.87 18.49 -4.18
C ILE A 6 -1.79 18.46 -3.09
N GLY A 7 -1.93 19.29 -2.05
CA GLY A 7 -1.03 19.33 -0.89
C GLY A 7 -1.05 18.00 -0.12
N SER A 8 -2.23 17.46 0.14
CA SER A 8 -2.44 16.19 0.83
C SER A 8 -1.93 15.00 0.00
N LEU A 9 -2.13 15.00 -1.33
CA LEU A 9 -1.62 13.96 -2.24
C LEU A 9 -0.09 13.96 -2.36
N SER A 10 0.53 15.13 -2.54
CA SER A 10 1.99 15.27 -2.65
C SER A 10 2.69 14.80 -1.36
N SER A 11 2.11 15.14 -0.21
CA SER A 11 2.59 14.72 1.11
C SER A 11 2.46 13.20 1.31
N ALA A 12 1.34 12.60 0.90
CA ALA A 12 1.12 11.17 0.97
C ALA A 12 2.14 10.38 0.13
N LEU A 13 2.42 10.85 -1.10
CA LEU A 13 3.46 10.29 -1.95
C LEU A 13 4.85 10.43 -1.32
N GLY A 14 5.13 11.56 -0.65
CA GLY A 14 6.38 11.78 0.10
C GLY A 14 6.59 10.75 1.20
N VAL A 15 5.56 10.45 2.00
CA VAL A 15 5.60 9.41 3.04
C VAL A 15 5.91 8.04 2.44
N LEU A 16 5.25 7.66 1.35
CA LEU A 16 5.49 6.39 0.69
C LEU A 16 6.88 6.29 0.08
N ARG A 17 7.39 7.37 -0.55
CA ARG A 17 8.77 7.40 -1.09
C ARG A 17 9.82 7.23 0.00
N GLY A 18 9.58 7.78 1.19
CA GLY A 18 10.47 7.59 2.34
C GLY A 18 10.45 6.16 2.90
N ALA A 19 9.37 5.41 2.66
CA ALA A 19 9.18 4.05 3.17
C ALA A 19 9.55 2.94 2.17
N LEU A 20 9.46 3.23 0.87
CA LEU A 20 9.54 2.24 -0.20
C LEU A 20 10.75 2.49 -1.10
N TRP A 21 11.46 1.41 -1.47
CA TRP A 21 12.51 1.44 -2.51
C TRP A 21 11.96 0.96 -3.85
N MET A 22 10.90 1.59 -4.30
CA MET A 22 10.36 1.38 -5.63
C MET A 22 9.80 2.68 -6.13
N ASP A 23 9.56 2.76 -7.44
CA ASP A 23 8.83 3.88 -7.99
C ASP A 23 7.44 3.92 -7.36
N VAL A 24 7.21 4.97 -6.56
CA VAL A 24 5.91 5.26 -5.96
C VAL A 24 5.12 6.03 -7.01
N THR A 25 4.18 5.34 -7.62
CA THR A 25 3.22 5.89 -8.57
C THR A 25 1.88 6.15 -7.88
N ALA A 26 0.96 6.83 -8.57
CA ALA A 26 -0.42 6.96 -8.10
C ALA A 26 -1.06 5.58 -7.85
N GLU A 27 -0.81 4.60 -8.73
CA GLU A 27 -1.27 3.22 -8.55
C GLU A 27 -0.70 2.56 -7.29
N THR A 28 0.57 2.81 -6.97
CA THR A 28 1.18 2.32 -5.72
C THR A 28 0.46 2.88 -4.50
N LEU A 29 0.14 4.18 -4.54
CA LEU A 29 -0.62 4.84 -3.48
C LEU A 29 -2.04 4.27 -3.38
N ASP A 30 -2.74 4.09 -4.49
CA ASP A 30 -4.10 3.54 -4.53
C ASP A 30 -4.16 2.13 -3.94
N ILE A 31 -3.21 1.26 -4.32
CA ILE A 31 -3.08 -0.09 -3.74
C ILE A 31 -2.89 -0.01 -2.22
N VAL A 32 -1.97 0.83 -1.77
CA VAL A 32 -1.67 0.98 -0.34
C VAL A 32 -2.90 1.49 0.41
N LEU A 33 -3.60 2.49 -0.11
CA LEU A 33 -4.80 3.04 0.51
C LEU A 33 -5.94 2.03 0.55
N ALA A 34 -6.16 1.26 -0.51
CA ALA A 34 -7.18 0.22 -0.56
C ALA A 34 -6.94 -0.85 0.50
N VAL A 35 -5.71 -1.36 0.61
CA VAL A 35 -5.33 -2.35 1.63
C VAL A 35 -5.43 -1.75 3.04
N MET A 36 -5.09 -0.48 3.20
CA MET A 36 -5.15 0.20 4.51
C MET A 36 -6.57 0.44 5.00
N ARG A 37 -7.54 0.60 4.10
CA ARG A 37 -8.98 0.72 4.42
C ARG A 37 -9.57 -0.59 4.89
N GLN A 38 -9.10 -1.72 4.36
CA GLN A 38 -9.66 -3.04 4.67
C GLN A 38 -8.58 -4.12 4.72
N GLU A 39 -8.19 -4.51 5.93
CA GLU A 39 -7.32 -5.67 6.16
C GLU A 39 -8.07 -6.99 5.91
N GLY A 40 -7.33 -8.04 5.54
CA GLY A 40 -7.89 -9.37 5.29
C GLY A 40 -8.54 -9.57 3.92
N LEU A 41 -8.43 -8.57 3.04
CA LEU A 41 -8.88 -8.64 1.65
C LEU A 41 -8.08 -9.68 0.87
N THR A 42 -8.72 -10.48 0.01
CA THR A 42 -7.96 -11.43 -0.82
C THR A 42 -7.32 -10.73 -2.02
N VAL A 43 -6.19 -11.23 -2.50
CA VAL A 43 -5.51 -10.70 -3.70
C VAL A 43 -6.44 -10.71 -4.92
N ASP A 44 -7.24 -11.76 -5.07
CA ASP A 44 -8.20 -11.88 -6.17
C ASP A 44 -9.29 -10.79 -6.06
N HIS A 45 -9.88 -10.63 -4.87
CA HIS A 45 -10.90 -9.62 -4.64
C HIS A 45 -10.36 -8.19 -4.84
N TYR A 46 -9.11 -7.94 -4.42
CA TYR A 46 -8.44 -6.67 -4.72
C TYR A 46 -8.40 -6.40 -6.23
N CYS A 47 -7.93 -7.39 -7.00
CA CYS A 47 -7.76 -7.25 -8.43
C CYS A 47 -9.09 -7.15 -9.19
N GLU A 48 -10.18 -7.67 -8.64
CA GLU A 48 -11.54 -7.49 -9.17
C GLU A 48 -12.09 -6.09 -8.92
N MET A 49 -11.78 -5.50 -7.76
CA MET A 49 -12.24 -4.16 -7.39
C MET A 49 -11.42 -3.05 -8.02
N ALA A 50 -10.14 -3.29 -8.25
CA ALA A 50 -9.21 -2.26 -8.65
C ALA A 50 -9.19 -2.12 -10.18
N ASP A 51 -9.36 -0.89 -10.66
CA ASP A 51 -9.29 -0.59 -12.09
C ASP A 51 -7.86 -0.76 -12.60
N GLY A 52 -7.61 -1.75 -13.46
CA GLY A 52 -6.30 -1.94 -14.07
C GLY A 52 -6.00 -3.35 -14.55
N ASN A 53 -4.71 -3.59 -14.82
CA ASN A 53 -4.24 -4.91 -15.25
C ASN A 53 -3.99 -5.81 -14.01
N PRO A 54 -4.71 -6.94 -13.86
CA PRO A 54 -4.57 -7.81 -12.70
C PRO A 54 -3.16 -8.35 -12.48
N LEU A 55 -2.40 -8.64 -13.55
CA LEU A 55 -1.02 -9.12 -13.44
C LEU A 55 -0.10 -8.05 -12.86
N ARG A 56 -0.30 -6.80 -13.29
CA ARG A 56 0.46 -5.65 -12.78
C ARG A 56 0.14 -5.40 -11.30
N MET A 57 -1.13 -5.45 -10.93
CA MET A 57 -1.57 -5.28 -9.54
C MET A 57 -1.00 -6.36 -8.61
N ARG A 58 -1.08 -7.64 -9.00
CA ARG A 58 -0.45 -8.73 -8.25
C ARG A 58 1.05 -8.54 -8.11
N ARG A 59 1.73 -8.05 -9.15
CA ARG A 59 3.16 -7.75 -9.09
C ARG A 59 3.44 -6.64 -8.09
N THR A 60 2.66 -5.57 -8.08
CA THR A 60 2.83 -4.47 -7.14
C THR A 60 2.55 -4.89 -5.70
N LEU A 61 1.48 -5.65 -5.45
CA LEU A 61 1.21 -6.26 -4.13
C LEU A 61 2.39 -7.10 -3.63
N ARG A 62 2.96 -7.94 -4.50
CA ARG A 62 4.15 -8.74 -4.18
C ARG A 62 5.38 -7.89 -3.86
N LEU A 63 5.56 -6.76 -4.53
CA LEU A 63 6.65 -5.83 -4.24
C LEU A 63 6.46 -5.16 -2.87
N LEU A 64 5.23 -4.73 -2.55
CA LEU A 64 4.88 -4.14 -1.27
C LEU A 64 4.95 -5.16 -0.11
N ALA A 65 4.83 -6.45 -0.42
CA ALA A 65 4.92 -7.56 0.53
C ALA A 65 6.35 -8.08 0.78
N LYS A 66 7.38 -7.46 0.20
CA LYS A 66 8.75 -7.96 0.25
C LYS A 66 9.69 -6.99 0.94
N ASP A 67 10.52 -7.50 1.85
CA ASP A 67 11.66 -6.77 2.42
C ASP A 67 12.72 -6.51 1.33
N ASN A 68 13.35 -5.33 1.36
CA ASN A 68 14.48 -5.04 0.49
C ASN A 68 15.78 -4.98 1.30
N PRO A 69 16.65 -6.01 1.21
CA PRO A 69 17.89 -6.06 1.99
C PRO A 69 18.94 -5.02 1.58
N ARG A 70 18.80 -4.39 0.40
CA ARG A 70 19.73 -3.35 -0.07
C ARG A 70 19.45 -1.97 0.54
N VAL A 71 18.36 -1.84 1.28
CA VAL A 71 17.83 -0.55 1.72
C VAL A 71 17.60 -0.63 3.22
N PRO A 72 18.50 -0.06 4.02
CA PRO A 72 18.34 -0.06 5.46
C PRO A 72 16.96 0.51 5.83
N ARG A 73 16.14 -0.27 6.55
CA ARG A 73 14.78 0.06 7.01
C ARG A 73 13.63 -0.11 5.99
N SER A 74 13.88 -0.59 4.78
CA SER A 74 12.79 -1.00 3.88
C SER A 74 12.27 -2.37 4.31
N ARG A 75 11.16 -2.39 5.07
CA ARG A 75 10.39 -3.62 5.30
C ARG A 75 9.15 -3.64 4.43
N ALA A 76 8.65 -4.85 4.24
CA ALA A 76 7.34 -5.08 3.67
C ALA A 76 6.27 -4.25 4.42
N LEU A 77 5.39 -3.59 3.66
CA LEU A 77 4.23 -2.90 4.21
C LEU A 77 3.07 -3.85 4.47
N MET A 78 3.03 -4.96 3.74
CA MET A 78 1.97 -5.95 3.83
C MET A 78 2.54 -7.36 3.84
N VAL A 79 1.73 -8.32 4.26
CA VAL A 79 2.02 -9.75 4.16
C VAL A 79 0.87 -10.41 3.40
N MET A 80 1.23 -11.33 2.50
CA MET A 80 0.26 -12.18 1.81
C MET A 80 0.25 -13.54 2.50
N GLU A 81 -0.84 -13.84 3.18
CA GLU A 81 -1.02 -15.09 3.90
C GLU A 81 -1.87 -16.04 3.06
N GLY A 82 -1.24 -17.10 2.55
CA GLY A 82 -1.94 -18.17 1.85
C GLY A 82 -2.80 -19.00 2.81
N ASN A 83 -4.02 -19.36 2.39
CA ASN A 83 -4.84 -20.34 3.10
C ASN A 83 -4.85 -21.71 2.38
N LEU A 84 -5.35 -22.73 3.07
CA LEU A 84 -5.45 -24.10 2.56
C LEU A 84 -6.30 -24.25 1.29
N ARG A 85 -7.05 -23.21 0.90
CA ARG A 85 -7.89 -23.17 -0.31
C ARG A 85 -7.23 -22.43 -1.48
N GLY A 86 -5.97 -22.03 -1.34
CA GLY A 86 -5.20 -21.37 -2.39
C GLY A 86 -5.43 -19.85 -2.51
N PHE A 87 -6.18 -19.23 -1.58
CA PHE A 87 -6.36 -17.78 -1.58
C PHE A 87 -5.29 -17.10 -0.73
N GLU A 88 -4.73 -16.01 -1.25
CA GLU A 88 -3.80 -15.14 -0.53
C GLU A 88 -4.58 -13.97 0.08
N LYS A 89 -4.55 -13.81 1.40
CA LYS A 89 -5.09 -12.65 2.12
C LYS A 89 -4.02 -11.60 2.33
N ILE A 90 -4.38 -10.34 2.20
CA ILE A 90 -3.49 -9.19 2.38
C ILE A 90 -3.72 -8.61 3.78
N ASN A 91 -2.67 -8.60 4.60
CA ASN A 91 -2.68 -8.00 5.95
C ASN A 91 -1.54 -6.99 6.09
N LEU A 92 -1.69 -6.00 6.98
CA LEU A 92 -0.63 -5.03 7.22
C LEU A 92 0.42 -5.57 8.20
N THR A 93 1.69 -5.37 7.84
CA THR A 93 2.80 -5.55 8.78
C THR A 93 2.79 -4.43 9.83
N PRO A 94 3.59 -4.53 10.92
CA PRO A 94 3.78 -3.40 11.84
C PRO A 94 4.24 -2.12 11.13
N GLN A 95 5.12 -2.22 10.13
CA GLN A 95 5.52 -1.06 9.32
C GLN A 95 4.36 -0.54 8.48
N GLY A 96 3.57 -1.41 7.86
CA GLY A 96 2.36 -1.03 7.14
C GLY A 96 1.39 -0.23 8.01
N ARG A 97 1.14 -0.67 9.24
CA ARG A 97 0.27 0.05 10.19
C ARG A 97 0.85 1.39 10.61
N PHE A 98 2.16 1.50 10.81
CA PHE A 98 2.83 2.76 11.10
C PHE A 98 2.68 3.76 9.93
N ILE A 99 2.95 3.31 8.69
CA ILE A 99 2.78 4.14 7.49
C ILE A 99 1.32 4.53 7.30
N ARG A 100 0.36 3.64 7.59
CA ARG A 100 -1.07 3.97 7.59
C ARG A 100 -1.37 5.14 8.52
N GLY A 101 -0.85 5.12 9.75
CA GLY A 101 -1.00 6.22 10.69
C GLY A 101 -0.49 7.55 10.13
N LYS A 102 0.70 7.54 9.51
CA LYS A 102 1.26 8.72 8.86
C LYS A 102 0.46 9.24 7.68
N LEU A 103 -0.10 8.35 6.86
CA LEU A 103 -0.98 8.75 5.77
C LEU A 103 -2.29 9.36 6.30
N LEU A 104 -2.89 8.79 7.35
CA LEU A 104 -4.08 9.34 7.98
C LEU A 104 -3.83 10.72 8.59
N GLU A 105 -2.67 10.95 9.22
CA GLU A 105 -2.25 12.27 9.70
C GLU A 105 -2.19 13.30 8.55
N VAL A 106 -1.63 12.90 7.40
CA VAL A 106 -1.54 13.78 6.22
C VAL A 106 -2.93 14.15 5.68
N PHE A 107 -3.83 13.17 5.52
CA PHE A 107 -5.18 13.42 5.00
C PHE A 107 -6.10 14.14 5.97
N ALA A 108 -5.79 14.12 7.28
CA ALA A 108 -6.54 14.89 8.27
C ALA A 108 -6.09 16.37 8.36
N ALA A 109 -4.93 16.71 7.80
CA ALA A 109 -4.29 18.02 7.96
C ALA A 109 -4.56 19.01 6.82
N GLY A 110 -5.14 18.59 5.69
CA GLY A 110 -5.39 19.44 4.52
C GLY A 110 -6.57 18.97 3.69
#